data_AF-A0A328HGV6-F1
#
_entry.id   AF-A0A328HGV6-F1
#
_cell.length_a   1.000
_cell.length_b   1.000
_cell.length_c   1.000
_cell.angle_alpha   90.00
_cell.angle_beta   90.00
_cell.angle_gamma   90.00
#
_symmetry.space_group_name_H-M   'P 1'
#
loop_
_entity.id
_entity.type
_entity.pdbx_description
1 polymer ?
#
loop_
_entity_poly.entity_id
_entity_poly.type
_entity_poly.pdbx_seq_one_letter_code
_entity_poly.pdbx_strand_id
1 'polypeptide(L)'
;MSVKDRVFTAAEQISAERRPTVSTVRAAAGVSNADATRYLKEWTEEKQAAGGQVAATPAALLEQAARLAGACWAEASALANERHAAAEALWAQEKKDLNQEVAELVADLDTAVAEKDAAVTELTARIAALEREAAAAAEQLERAKAAEREAAGMATAAATKAAAAEARAGALQEAHDALLQRITPEAPQEAGTEGHSDA
;
A
#
# COMPACT_ATOMS: atom_id res chain seq x y z
N MET A 1 -88.30 -31.49 28.92
CA MET A 1 -87.39 -30.54 28.24
C MET A 1 -88.06 -30.07 26.96
N SER A 2 -88.26 -28.76 26.77
CA SER A 2 -88.97 -28.26 25.59
C SER A 2 -88.12 -28.43 24.32
N VAL A 3 -88.76 -28.35 23.16
CA VAL A 3 -88.06 -28.40 21.85
C VAL A 3 -87.07 -27.25 21.72
N LYS A 4 -87.43 -26.06 22.21
CA LYS A 4 -86.57 -24.86 22.24
C LYS A 4 -85.32 -25.08 23.10
N ASP A 5 -85.49 -25.61 24.32
CA ASP A 5 -84.36 -25.82 25.24
C ASP A 5 -83.34 -26.82 24.69
N ARG A 6 -83.83 -27.88 24.01
CA ARG A 6 -82.94 -28.85 23.36
C ARG A 6 -82.14 -28.23 22.22
N VAL A 7 -82.78 -27.40 21.40
CA VAL A 7 -82.10 -26.68 20.30
C VAL A 7 -81.07 -25.69 20.84
N PHE A 8 -81.42 -24.92 21.87
CA PHE A 8 -80.51 -23.93 22.49
C PHE A 8 -79.31 -24.62 23.15
N THR A 9 -79.54 -25.70 23.90
CA THR A 9 -78.46 -26.47 24.52
C THR A 9 -77.52 -27.07 23.47
N ALA A 10 -78.07 -27.66 22.40
CA ALA A 10 -77.29 -28.20 21.30
C ALA A 10 -76.52 -27.11 20.55
N ALA A 11 -77.14 -25.95 20.31
CA ALA A 11 -76.49 -24.81 19.67
C ALA A 11 -75.33 -24.28 20.51
N GLU A 12 -75.49 -24.13 21.83
CA GLU A 12 -74.42 -23.73 22.76
C GLU A 12 -73.24 -24.70 22.72
N GLN A 13 -73.50 -26.01 22.87
CA GLN A 13 -72.46 -27.04 22.83
C GLN A 13 -71.69 -27.04 21.50
N ILE A 14 -72.39 -26.96 20.37
CA ILE A 14 -71.75 -26.90 19.06
C ILE A 14 -70.94 -25.60 18.92
N SER A 15 -71.48 -24.48 19.42
CA SER A 15 -70.86 -23.16 19.29
C SER A 15 -69.54 -22.99 20.04
N ALA A 16 -69.25 -23.83 21.02
CA ALA A 16 -67.98 -23.85 21.72
C ALA A 16 -66.81 -24.27 20.79
N GLU A 17 -67.09 -25.11 19.78
CA GLU A 17 -66.07 -25.66 18.88
C GLU A 17 -66.18 -25.09 17.46
N ARG A 18 -67.40 -24.85 16.97
CA ARG A 18 -67.66 -24.44 15.59
C ARG A 18 -68.99 -23.73 15.42
N ARG A 19 -69.17 -23.01 14.31
CA ARG A 19 -70.44 -22.34 14.02
C ARG A 19 -71.58 -23.36 13.87
N PRO A 20 -72.66 -23.28 14.68
CA PRO A 20 -73.78 -24.19 14.56
C PRO A 20 -74.53 -24.02 13.23
N THR A 21 -74.95 -25.12 12.63
CA THR A 21 -75.76 -25.15 11.41
C THR A 21 -77.08 -25.86 11.67
N VAL A 22 -78.11 -25.57 10.89
CA VAL A 22 -79.44 -26.21 11.05
C VAL A 22 -79.32 -27.74 11.02
N SER A 23 -78.47 -28.30 10.16
CA SER A 23 -78.28 -29.76 10.06
C SER A 23 -77.61 -30.36 11.29
N THR A 24 -76.59 -29.71 11.85
CA THR A 24 -75.84 -30.19 13.03
C THR A 24 -76.67 -30.06 14.30
N VAL A 25 -77.40 -28.95 14.45
CA VAL A 25 -78.31 -28.71 15.57
C VAL A 25 -79.52 -29.65 15.53
N ARG A 26 -80.07 -29.92 14.33
CA ARG A 26 -81.14 -30.91 14.16
C ARG A 26 -80.71 -32.31 14.59
N ALA A 27 -79.51 -32.73 14.17
CA ALA A 27 -78.95 -34.04 14.50
C ALA A 27 -78.67 -34.17 16.01
N ALA A 28 -78.15 -33.13 16.64
CA ALA A 28 -77.82 -33.13 18.06
C ALA A 28 -79.05 -32.99 18.98
N ALA A 29 -80.05 -32.19 18.61
CA ALA A 29 -81.25 -31.95 19.42
C ALA A 29 -82.40 -32.95 19.15
N GLY A 30 -82.33 -33.73 18.06
CA GLY A 30 -83.34 -34.71 17.67
C GLY A 30 -84.70 -34.08 17.31
N VAL A 31 -84.69 -32.93 16.64
CA VAL A 31 -85.90 -32.14 16.33
C VAL A 31 -86.23 -32.11 14.83
N SER A 32 -87.40 -31.58 14.47
CA SER A 32 -87.76 -31.34 13.07
C SER A 32 -86.89 -30.23 12.45
N ASN A 33 -86.79 -30.22 11.10
CA ASN A 33 -86.04 -29.17 10.40
C ASN A 33 -86.65 -27.77 10.62
N ALA A 34 -87.98 -27.69 10.75
CA ALA A 34 -88.69 -26.43 11.00
C ALA A 34 -88.34 -25.86 12.38
N ASP A 35 -88.34 -26.70 13.42
CA ASP A 35 -87.99 -26.29 14.78
C ASP A 35 -86.51 -25.92 14.89
N ALA A 36 -85.62 -26.69 14.26
CA ALA A 36 -84.19 -26.38 14.23
C ALA A 36 -83.92 -25.03 13.56
N THR A 37 -84.56 -24.73 12.43
CA THR A 37 -84.37 -23.46 11.72
C THR A 37 -84.89 -22.28 12.54
N ARG A 38 -86.08 -22.42 13.14
CA ARG A 38 -86.70 -21.37 13.94
C ARG A 38 -85.89 -21.06 15.19
N TYR A 39 -85.63 -22.06 16.02
CA TYR A 39 -84.99 -21.83 17.32
C TYR A 39 -83.48 -21.57 17.20
N LEU A 40 -82.79 -22.06 16.16
CA LEU A 40 -81.40 -21.67 15.92
C LEU A 40 -81.28 -20.19 15.52
N LYS A 41 -82.26 -19.68 14.76
CA LYS A 41 -82.32 -18.24 14.43
C LYS A 41 -82.54 -17.40 15.70
N GLU A 42 -83.53 -17.77 16.51
CA GLU A 42 -83.79 -17.11 17.81
C GLU A 42 -82.54 -17.12 18.71
N TRP A 43 -81.84 -18.27 18.82
CA TRP A 43 -80.60 -18.39 19.58
C TRP A 43 -79.48 -17.50 19.04
N THR A 44 -79.34 -17.40 17.72
CA THR A 44 -78.31 -16.55 17.09
C THR A 44 -78.58 -15.07 17.36
N GLU A 45 -79.84 -14.65 17.29
CA GLU A 45 -80.26 -13.28 17.61
C GLU A 45 -80.01 -12.94 19.09
N GLU A 46 -80.31 -13.87 20.01
CA GLU A 46 -80.07 -13.71 21.44
C GLU A 46 -78.57 -13.67 21.78
N LYS A 47 -77.76 -14.52 21.16
CA LYS A 47 -76.30 -14.52 21.34
C LYS A 47 -75.64 -13.25 20.81
N GLN A 48 -76.11 -12.72 19.69
CA GLN A 48 -75.63 -11.44 19.14
C GLN A 48 -76.03 -10.26 20.03
N ALA A 49 -77.24 -10.26 20.57
CA ALA A 49 -77.69 -9.25 21.53
C ALA A 49 -76.85 -9.28 22.82
N ALA A 50 -76.52 -10.47 23.32
CA ALA A 50 -75.62 -10.63 24.48
C ALA A 50 -74.17 -10.22 24.17
N GLY A 51 -73.67 -10.47 22.95
CA GLY A 51 -72.35 -10.04 22.49
C GLY A 51 -72.18 -8.51 22.40
N GLY A 52 -73.28 -7.76 22.29
CA GLY A 52 -73.29 -6.30 22.35
C GLY A 52 -73.10 -5.72 23.76
N GLN A 53 -73.09 -6.54 24.82
CA GLN A 53 -72.90 -6.12 26.21
C GLN A 53 -71.46 -6.35 26.71
N VAL A 54 -70.44 -6.15 25.87
CA VAL A 54 -69.07 -5.96 26.39
C VAL A 54 -69.05 -4.62 27.10
N ALA A 55 -69.05 -4.65 28.44
CA ALA A 55 -69.01 -3.45 29.27
C ALA A 55 -67.87 -2.53 28.81
N ALA A 56 -68.17 -1.24 28.61
CA ALA A 56 -67.17 -0.24 28.26
C ALA A 56 -66.01 -0.29 29.26
N THR A 57 -64.78 -0.39 28.77
CA THR A 57 -63.57 -0.39 29.60
C THR A 57 -63.60 0.81 30.55
N PRO A 58 -63.43 0.63 31.87
CA PRO A 58 -63.53 1.72 32.84
C PRO A 58 -62.55 2.86 32.50
N ALA A 59 -63.02 4.11 32.53
CA ALA A 59 -62.24 5.28 32.17
C ALA A 59 -60.92 5.39 32.96
N ALA A 60 -60.93 4.99 34.25
CA ALA A 60 -59.73 4.95 35.08
C ALA A 60 -58.64 4.03 34.51
N LEU A 61 -59.01 2.89 33.91
CA LEU A 61 -58.04 1.97 33.31
C LEU A 61 -57.44 2.57 32.02
N LEU A 62 -58.28 3.23 31.21
CA LEU A 62 -57.81 3.95 30.02
C LEU A 62 -56.85 5.09 30.39
N GLU A 63 -57.13 5.82 31.46
CA GLU A 63 -56.26 6.89 31.94
C GLU A 63 -54.91 6.35 32.44
N GLN A 64 -54.90 5.25 33.20
CA GLN A 64 -53.64 4.63 33.64
C GLN A 64 -52.85 4.05 32.46
N ALA A 65 -53.52 3.44 31.48
CA ALA A 65 -52.87 2.96 30.28
C ALA A 65 -52.23 4.10 29.46
N ALA A 66 -52.93 5.23 29.34
CA ALA A 66 -52.40 6.42 28.67
C ALA A 66 -51.19 7.01 29.42
N ARG A 67 -51.25 7.08 30.76
CA ARG A 67 -50.13 7.54 31.60
C ARG A 67 -48.90 6.63 31.47
N LEU A 68 -49.10 5.30 31.48
CA LEU A 68 -48.03 4.32 31.30
C LEU A 68 -47.40 4.43 29.90
N ALA A 69 -48.23 4.53 28.86
CA ALA A 69 -47.74 4.72 27.50
C ALA A 69 -46.94 6.03 27.35
N GLY A 70 -47.42 7.11 27.97
CA GLY A 70 -46.70 8.38 28.01
C GLY A 70 -45.35 8.30 28.74
N ALA A 71 -45.30 7.61 29.88
CA ALA A 71 -44.06 7.39 30.62
C ALA A 71 -43.05 6.54 29.81
N CYS A 72 -43.51 5.43 29.22
CA CYS A 72 -42.67 4.58 28.38
C CYS A 72 -42.13 5.33 27.15
N TRP A 73 -42.97 6.15 26.51
CA TRP A 73 -42.54 6.99 25.39
C TRP A 73 -41.51 8.04 25.82
N ALA A 74 -41.73 8.71 26.96
CA ALA A 74 -40.80 9.71 27.48
C ALA A 74 -39.43 9.09 27.80
N GLU A 75 -39.41 7.91 28.43
CA GLU A 75 -38.18 7.18 28.74
C GLU A 75 -37.46 6.70 27.47
N ALA A 76 -38.20 6.13 26.51
CA ALA A 76 -37.64 5.72 25.23
C ALA A 76 -37.06 6.90 24.44
N SER A 77 -37.74 8.05 24.46
CA SER A 77 -37.27 9.28 23.81
C SER A 77 -36.03 9.84 24.48
N ALA A 78 -35.99 9.83 25.82
CA ALA A 78 -34.82 10.27 26.58
C ALA A 78 -33.60 9.39 26.29
N LEU A 79 -33.77 8.06 26.30
CA LEU A 79 -32.70 7.13 25.97
C LEU A 79 -32.23 7.27 24.51
N ALA A 80 -33.14 7.50 23.57
CA ALA A 80 -32.79 7.74 22.17
C ALA A 80 -31.95 9.02 22.01
N ASN A 81 -32.35 10.11 22.69
CA ASN A 81 -31.60 11.37 22.67
C ASN A 81 -30.21 11.23 23.31
N GLU A 82 -30.11 10.51 24.43
CA GLU A 82 -28.83 10.25 25.09
C GLU A 82 -27.88 9.47 24.17
N ARG A 83 -28.37 8.41 23.53
CA ARG A 83 -27.57 7.61 22.59
C ARG A 83 -27.17 8.41 21.35
N HIS A 84 -28.06 9.26 20.86
CA HIS A 84 -27.76 10.15 19.73
C HIS A 84 -26.66 11.16 20.10
N ALA A 85 -26.80 11.83 21.24
CA ALA A 85 -25.79 12.78 21.72
C ALA A 85 -24.44 12.10 21.96
N ALA A 86 -24.42 10.89 22.51
CA ALA A 86 -23.20 10.12 22.67
C ALA A 86 -22.54 9.76 21.33
N ALA A 87 -23.34 9.37 20.33
CA ALA A 87 -22.84 9.08 18.98
C ALA A 87 -22.30 10.34 18.28
N GLU A 88 -22.98 11.49 18.41
CA GLU A 88 -22.49 12.76 17.87
C GLU A 88 -21.18 13.19 18.53
N ALA A 89 -21.05 13.02 19.84
CA ALA A 89 -19.82 13.34 20.56
C ALA A 89 -18.65 12.46 20.12
N LEU A 90 -18.87 11.15 19.96
CA LEU A 90 -17.87 10.22 19.44
C LEU A 90 -17.47 10.59 18.02
N TRP A 91 -18.43 10.84 17.14
CA TRP A 91 -18.15 11.22 15.76
C TRP A 91 -17.38 12.55 15.66
N ALA A 92 -17.74 13.55 16.46
CA ALA A 92 -17.01 14.82 16.52
C ALA A 92 -15.57 14.63 16.98
N GLN A 93 -15.34 13.74 17.94
CA GLN A 93 -14.00 13.39 18.43
C GLN A 93 -13.20 12.64 17.36
N GLU A 94 -13.76 11.59 16.75
CA GLU A 94 -13.10 10.85 15.65
C GLU A 94 -12.75 11.76 14.48
N LYS A 95 -13.64 12.69 14.12
CA LYS A 95 -13.38 13.68 13.06
C LYS A 95 -12.22 14.60 13.43
N LYS A 96 -12.14 15.02 14.69
CA LYS A 96 -11.03 15.86 15.17
C LYS A 96 -9.72 15.09 15.11
N ASP A 97 -9.71 13.85 15.60
CA ASP A 97 -8.52 12.99 15.65
C ASP A 97 -8.03 12.67 14.23
N LEU A 98 -8.93 12.33 13.31
CA LEU A 98 -8.60 12.11 11.90
C LEU A 98 -8.04 13.38 11.25
N ASN A 99 -8.64 14.55 11.50
CA ASN A 99 -8.11 15.80 10.94
C ASN A 99 -6.70 16.10 11.48
N GLN A 100 -6.42 15.75 12.73
CA GLN A 100 -5.09 15.89 13.31
C GLN A 100 -4.10 14.93 12.65
N GLU A 101 -4.45 13.64 12.53
CA GLU A 101 -3.61 12.64 11.87
C GLU A 101 -3.32 13.02 10.41
N VAL A 102 -4.33 13.50 9.67
CA VAL A 102 -4.14 13.99 8.30
C VAL A 102 -3.18 15.18 8.27
N ALA A 103 -3.28 16.11 9.22
CA ALA A 103 -2.36 17.25 9.28
C ALA A 103 -0.92 16.82 9.58
N GLU A 104 -0.73 15.84 10.47
CA GLU A 104 0.57 15.26 10.79
C GLU A 104 1.16 14.56 9.56
N LEU A 105 0.38 13.71 8.87
CA LEU A 105 0.82 13.02 7.65
C LEU A 105 1.18 13.98 6.51
N VAL A 106 0.46 15.10 6.38
CA VAL A 106 0.79 16.14 5.39
C VAL A 106 2.12 16.81 5.75
N ALA A 107 2.35 17.14 7.02
CA ALA A 107 3.61 17.75 7.46
C ALA A 107 4.80 16.80 7.27
N ASP A 108 4.63 15.51 7.56
CA ASP A 108 5.64 14.49 7.33
C ASP A 108 5.94 14.32 5.83
N LEU A 109 4.91 14.32 4.99
CA LEU A 109 5.06 14.25 3.53
C LEU A 109 5.81 15.47 2.99
N ASP A 110 5.45 16.67 3.42
CA ASP A 110 6.12 17.91 3.02
C ASP A 110 7.60 17.89 3.41
N THR A 111 7.91 17.40 4.61
CA THR A 111 9.29 17.22 5.09
C THR A 111 10.05 16.23 4.21
N ALA A 112 9.48 15.05 3.94
CA ALA A 112 10.09 14.02 3.11
C ALA A 112 10.34 14.50 1.67
N VAL A 113 9.40 15.29 1.11
CA VAL A 113 9.56 15.91 -0.22
C VAL A 113 10.70 16.91 -0.21
N ALA A 114 10.79 17.77 0.80
CA ALA A 114 11.87 18.74 0.92
C ALA A 114 13.24 18.06 1.06
N GLU A 115 13.35 17.02 1.88
CA GLU A 115 14.58 16.22 2.02
C GLU A 115 14.98 15.55 0.72
N LYS A 116 14.02 14.95 0.00
CA LYS A 116 14.25 14.32 -1.29
C LYS A 116 14.70 15.33 -2.35
N ASP A 117 14.13 16.53 -2.38
CA ASP A 117 14.52 17.57 -3.32
C ASP A 117 15.91 18.15 -3.01
N ALA A 118 16.25 18.30 -1.72
CA ALA A 118 17.58 18.67 -1.28
C ALA A 118 18.62 17.61 -1.70
N ALA A 119 18.32 16.33 -1.45
CA ALA A 119 19.19 15.21 -1.81
C ALA A 119 19.40 15.09 -3.32
N VAL A 120 18.33 15.24 -4.12
CA VAL A 120 18.45 15.26 -5.59
C VAL A 120 19.34 16.42 -6.03
N THR A 121 19.12 17.61 -5.50
CA THR A 121 19.95 18.79 -5.84
C THR A 121 21.42 18.54 -5.54
N GLU A 122 21.74 18.02 -4.35
CA GLU A 122 23.10 17.70 -3.93
C GLU A 122 23.74 16.63 -4.83
N LEU A 123 23.03 15.52 -5.07
CA LEU A 123 23.55 14.42 -5.87
C LEU A 123 23.76 14.84 -7.33
N THR A 124 22.84 15.62 -7.91
CA THR A 124 23.01 16.17 -9.26
C THR A 124 24.23 17.09 -9.33
N ALA A 125 24.44 17.96 -8.34
CA ALA A 125 25.62 18.81 -8.28
C ALA A 125 26.92 17.99 -8.17
N ARG A 126 26.91 16.94 -7.34
CA ARG A 126 28.07 16.04 -7.15
C ARG A 126 28.39 15.24 -8.41
N ILE A 127 27.39 14.73 -9.11
CA ILE A 127 27.57 14.05 -10.40
C ILE A 127 28.20 15.00 -11.41
N ALA A 128 27.66 16.21 -11.56
CA ALA A 128 28.21 17.20 -12.48
C ALA A 128 29.66 17.60 -12.14
N ALA A 129 30.02 17.66 -10.84
CA ALA A 129 31.39 17.90 -10.42
C ALA A 129 32.32 16.74 -10.80
N LEU A 130 31.92 15.50 -10.50
CA LEU A 130 32.69 14.30 -10.83
C LEU A 130 32.86 14.12 -12.35
N GLU A 131 31.85 14.45 -13.15
CA GLU A 131 31.95 14.43 -14.62
C GLU A 131 32.99 15.43 -15.13
N ARG A 132 33.07 16.63 -14.55
CA ARG A 132 34.10 17.63 -14.89
C ARG A 132 35.49 17.16 -14.48
N GLU A 133 35.62 16.59 -13.29
CA GLU A 133 36.90 16.04 -12.80
C GLU A 133 37.38 14.89 -13.69
N ALA A 134 36.48 13.98 -14.07
CA ALA A 134 36.79 12.87 -14.97
C ALA A 134 37.22 13.37 -16.36
N ALA A 135 36.53 14.38 -16.90
CA ALA A 135 36.91 15.00 -18.18
C ALA A 135 38.30 15.68 -18.11
N ALA A 136 38.57 16.42 -17.04
CA ALA A 136 39.87 17.06 -16.83
C ALA A 136 41.00 16.03 -16.65
N ALA A 137 40.76 14.95 -15.91
CA ALA A 137 41.73 13.87 -15.73
C ALA A 137 42.01 13.14 -17.05
N ALA A 138 40.98 12.90 -17.88
CA ALA A 138 41.14 12.31 -19.20
C ALA A 138 41.99 13.21 -20.11
N GLU A 139 41.76 14.53 -20.09
CA GLU A 139 42.57 15.48 -20.86
C GLU A 139 44.03 15.51 -20.39
N GLN A 140 44.26 15.53 -19.07
CA GLN A 140 45.61 15.46 -18.49
C GLN A 140 46.34 14.18 -18.90
N LEU A 141 45.65 13.03 -18.89
CA LEU A 141 46.20 11.75 -19.30
C LEU A 141 46.63 11.79 -20.78
N GLU A 142 45.81 12.34 -21.67
CA GLU A 142 46.16 12.45 -23.09
C GLU A 142 47.34 13.41 -23.32
N ARG A 143 47.40 14.53 -22.59
CA ARG A 143 48.57 15.42 -22.63
C ARG A 143 49.84 14.72 -22.13
N ALA A 144 49.75 13.94 -21.05
CA ALA A 144 50.86 13.18 -20.51
C ALA A 144 51.37 12.13 -21.50
N LYS A 145 50.48 11.38 -22.15
CA LYS A 145 50.83 10.41 -23.21
C LYS A 145 51.49 11.10 -24.41
N ALA A 146 51.02 12.28 -24.80
CA ALA A 146 51.63 13.04 -25.89
C ALA A 146 53.06 13.49 -25.53
N ALA A 147 53.26 14.02 -24.32
CA ALA A 147 54.57 14.41 -23.82
C ALA A 147 55.53 13.22 -23.68
N GLU A 148 55.03 12.06 -23.24
CA GLU A 148 55.81 10.81 -23.17
C GLU A 148 56.31 10.39 -24.56
N ARG A 149 55.43 10.39 -25.57
CA ARG A 149 55.81 10.07 -26.96
C ARG A 149 56.83 11.03 -27.52
N GLU A 150 56.68 12.33 -27.26
CA GLU A 150 57.64 13.35 -27.67
C GLU A 150 59.01 13.13 -27.01
N ALA A 151 59.04 12.93 -25.69
CA ALA A 151 60.25 12.65 -24.93
C ALA A 151 60.95 11.37 -25.42
N ALA A 152 60.20 10.30 -25.70
CA ALA A 152 60.73 9.07 -26.26
C ALA A 152 61.34 9.27 -27.67
N GLY A 153 60.68 10.09 -28.50
CA GLY A 153 61.20 10.48 -29.82
C GLY A 153 62.50 11.28 -29.71
N MET A 154 62.56 12.27 -28.80
CA MET A 154 63.76 13.05 -28.53
C MET A 154 64.92 12.19 -28.01
N ALA A 155 64.64 11.28 -27.08
CA ALA A 155 65.63 10.34 -26.54
C ALA A 155 66.19 9.43 -27.65
N THR A 156 65.34 8.91 -28.52
CA THR A 156 65.76 8.11 -29.69
C THR A 156 66.66 8.92 -30.62
N ALA A 157 66.26 10.15 -30.97
CA ALA A 157 67.06 11.01 -31.83
C ALA A 157 68.42 11.40 -31.21
N ALA A 158 68.45 11.64 -29.90
CA ALA A 158 69.67 11.89 -29.15
C ALA A 158 70.59 10.66 -29.15
N ALA A 159 70.05 9.47 -28.92
CA ALA A 159 70.80 8.22 -28.97
C ALA A 159 71.40 7.96 -30.37
N THR A 160 70.65 8.20 -31.44
CA THR A 160 71.17 8.08 -32.82
C THR A 160 72.30 9.09 -33.09
N LYS A 161 72.16 10.33 -32.62
CA LYS A 161 73.22 11.35 -32.76
C LYS A 161 74.48 10.99 -31.97
N ALA A 162 74.33 10.47 -30.74
CA ALA A 162 75.43 10.01 -29.92
C ALA A 162 76.19 8.87 -30.60
N ALA A 163 75.48 7.83 -31.06
CA ALA A 163 76.08 6.72 -31.80
C ALA A 163 76.82 7.19 -33.08
N ALA A 164 76.24 8.14 -33.82
CA ALA A 164 76.91 8.71 -34.99
C ALA A 164 78.16 9.53 -34.63
N ALA A 165 78.14 10.24 -33.51
CA ALA A 165 79.29 11.00 -33.02
C ALA A 165 80.41 10.06 -32.54
N GLU A 166 80.07 8.99 -31.81
CA GLU A 166 81.00 7.94 -31.39
C GLU A 166 81.65 7.25 -32.60
N ALA A 167 80.87 6.88 -33.62
CA ALA A 167 81.39 6.28 -34.84
C ALA A 167 82.37 7.22 -35.59
N ARG A 168 82.07 8.52 -35.66
CA ARG A 168 82.97 9.52 -36.25
C ARG A 168 84.24 9.69 -35.43
N ALA A 169 84.13 9.69 -34.10
CA ALA A 169 85.29 9.78 -33.22
C ALA A 169 86.21 8.56 -33.39
N GLY A 170 85.63 7.35 -33.46
CA GLY A 170 86.37 6.13 -33.75
C GLY A 170 87.09 6.19 -35.11
N ALA A 171 86.40 6.56 -36.17
CA ALA A 171 87.00 6.69 -37.51
C ALA A 171 88.10 7.77 -37.57
N LEU A 172 87.94 8.89 -36.85
CA LEU A 172 88.96 9.94 -36.76
C LEU A 172 90.21 9.44 -36.03
N GLN A 173 90.02 8.68 -34.95
CA GLN A 173 91.11 8.06 -34.20
C GLN A 173 91.88 7.07 -35.08
N GLU A 174 91.18 6.16 -35.77
CA GLU A 174 91.79 5.22 -36.71
C GLU A 174 92.59 5.94 -37.82
N ALA A 175 92.02 7.00 -38.40
CA ALA A 175 92.70 7.81 -39.40
C ALA A 175 93.94 8.53 -38.83
N HIS A 176 93.85 9.04 -37.60
CA HIS A 176 94.97 9.68 -36.91
C HIS A 176 96.11 8.68 -36.66
N ASP A 177 95.79 7.49 -36.16
CA ASP A 177 96.76 6.44 -35.87
C ASP A 177 97.44 5.96 -37.17
N ALA A 178 96.69 5.81 -38.27
CA ALA A 178 97.25 5.48 -39.58
C ALA A 178 98.20 6.57 -40.11
N LEU A 179 97.88 7.85 -39.89
CA LEU A 179 98.78 8.95 -40.24
C LEU A 179 100.06 8.95 -39.40
N LEU A 180 99.95 8.68 -38.09
CA LEU A 180 101.10 8.54 -37.20
C LEU A 180 102.02 7.39 -37.64
N GLN A 181 101.46 6.24 -38.01
CA GLN A 181 102.22 5.10 -38.55
C GLN A 181 102.95 5.46 -39.86
N ARG A 182 102.33 6.30 -40.71
CA ARG A 182 102.96 6.75 -41.96
C ARG A 182 104.11 7.74 -41.75
N ILE A 183 104.01 8.60 -40.72
CA ILE A 183 105.04 9.61 -40.39
C ILE A 183 106.15 9.02 -39.51
N THR A 184 105.82 8.01 -38.72
CA THR A 184 106.73 7.27 -37.84
C THR A 184 106.74 5.81 -38.28
N PRO A 185 107.36 5.47 -39.43
CA PRO A 185 107.48 4.08 -39.81
C PRO A 185 108.26 3.36 -38.72
N GLU A 186 107.71 2.28 -38.19
CA GLU A 186 108.50 1.32 -37.43
C GLU A 186 109.70 0.95 -38.30
N ALA A 187 110.90 1.20 -37.76
CA ALA A 187 112.14 0.80 -38.40
C ALA A 187 112.08 -0.72 -38.68
N PRO A 188 112.57 -1.19 -39.84
CA PRO A 188 112.59 -2.61 -40.13
C PRO A 188 113.37 -3.34 -39.04
N GLN A 189 112.74 -4.32 -38.40
CA GLN A 189 113.43 -5.39 -37.69
C GLN A 189 114.14 -6.27 -38.73
N GLU A 190 115.28 -5.80 -39.24
CA GLU A 190 116.29 -6.66 -39.85
C GLU A 190 117.71 -6.16 -39.56
N ALA A 191 118.40 -6.89 -38.69
CA ALA A 191 119.80 -7.33 -38.80
C ALA A 191 120.00 -8.38 -37.69
N GLY A 192 120.15 -9.68 -38.00
CA GLY A 192 121.43 -10.30 -38.40
C GLY A 192 122.34 -10.43 -37.16
N THR A 193 122.99 -11.54 -36.80
CA THR A 193 123.45 -12.74 -37.52
C THR A 193 124.10 -13.68 -36.48
N GLU A 194 124.04 -15.00 -36.73
CA GLU A 194 125.12 -16.02 -36.63
C GLU A 194 126.16 -15.95 -35.48
N GLY A 195 126.56 -17.03 -34.79
CA GLY A 195 126.43 -18.47 -35.02
C GLY A 195 126.92 -19.26 -33.79
N HIS A 196 126.39 -20.46 -33.61
CA HIS A 196 127.12 -21.74 -33.72
C HIS A 196 127.91 -22.15 -32.45
N SER A 197 127.56 -23.32 -31.88
CA SER A 197 128.44 -24.48 -32.00
C SER A 197 127.79 -25.72 -31.37
N ASP A 198 127.76 -26.80 -32.14
CA ASP A 198 127.85 -28.16 -31.62
C ASP A 198 129.11 -28.30 -30.75
N ALA A 199 128.96 -28.93 -29.58
CA ALA A 199 129.88 -29.86 -28.91
C ALA A 199 129.29 -30.27 -27.55
#